data_AF-A0A7C4HKL5-F1
#
_entry.id   AF-A0A7C4HKL5-F1
#
_cell.length_a   1.000
_cell.length_b   1.000
_cell.length_c   1.000
_cell.angle_alpha   90.00
_cell.angle_beta   90.00
_cell.angle_gamma   90.00
#
_symmetry.space_group_name_H-M   'P 1'
#
loop_
_entity.id
_entity.type
_entity.pdbx_description
1 polymer ?
#
loop_
_entity_poly.entity_id
_entity_poly.type
_entity_poly.pdbx_seq_one_letter_code
_entity_poly.pdbx_strand_id
1 'polypeptide(L)'
;GLTAPIFAIFVANSIVGGSIGVVGFASAVYMASFSIARLVSAYYVDKKFSERQRITLSAVGTILIGFCYLLYVFARLPWHIYVLQIINAVGVAFRYSPFMSLFTRYIDRGQESFEWGINGAVTSLGQALTAAVGGIMVEKYGFKTVFIIVGVFVLIGLIYPYMIYREAEKIKDHMR
;
A
#
# COMPACT_ATOMS: atom_id res chain seq x y z
N GLY A 1 0.44 6.47 6.48
CA GLY A 1 -0.38 7.25 7.42
C GLY A 1 -0.70 6.48 8.66
N LEU A 2 -1.77 5.67 8.63
CA LEU A 2 -2.32 4.98 9.80
C LEU A 2 -1.32 4.16 10.62
N THR A 3 -0.45 3.43 9.92
CA THR A 3 0.31 2.37 10.56
C THR A 3 1.49 2.85 11.36
N ALA A 4 2.15 3.96 11.04
CA ALA A 4 3.46 4.25 11.63
C ALA A 4 3.46 4.31 13.18
N PRO A 5 2.63 5.14 13.85
CA PRO A 5 2.60 5.16 15.32
C PRO A 5 1.92 3.92 15.92
N ILE A 6 0.84 3.44 15.32
CA ILE A 6 0.08 2.29 15.82
C ILE A 6 0.89 1.00 15.72
N PHE A 7 1.65 0.81 14.65
CA PHE A 7 2.48 -0.35 14.39
C PHE A 7 3.61 -0.46 15.40
N ALA A 8 4.25 0.66 15.76
CA ALA A 8 5.29 0.67 16.79
C ALA A 8 4.73 0.17 18.12
N ILE A 9 3.55 0.65 18.53
CA ILE A 9 2.87 0.22 19.76
C ILE A 9 2.43 -1.24 19.66
N PHE A 10 1.89 -1.66 18.50
CA PHE A 10 1.51 -3.05 18.25
C PHE A 10 2.69 -4.00 18.45
N VAL A 11 3.82 -3.71 17.82
CA VAL A 11 5.02 -4.55 17.92
C VAL A 11 5.56 -4.55 19.35
N ALA A 12 5.60 -3.41 20.03
CA ALA A 12 6.10 -3.33 21.40
C ALA A 12 5.21 -4.09 22.41
N ASN A 13 3.88 -3.99 22.27
CA ASN A 13 2.95 -4.47 23.30
C ASN A 13 2.30 -5.83 22.99
N SER A 14 2.21 -6.22 21.72
CA SER A 14 1.45 -7.43 21.30
C SER A 14 2.34 -8.57 20.83
N ILE A 15 3.63 -8.33 20.59
CA ILE A 15 4.57 -9.33 20.08
C ILE A 15 5.48 -9.78 21.22
N VAL A 16 5.60 -11.11 21.38
CA VAL A 16 6.49 -11.70 22.38
C VAL A 16 7.93 -11.40 21.98
N GLY A 17 8.68 -10.74 22.85
CA GLY A 17 10.03 -10.23 22.52
C GLY A 17 10.01 -8.96 21.64
N GLY A 18 8.86 -8.30 21.53
CA GLY A 18 8.73 -6.97 20.93
C GLY A 18 9.58 -5.95 21.69
N SER A 19 10.29 -5.11 20.96
CA SER A 19 11.12 -4.04 21.52
C SER A 19 11.25 -2.89 20.54
N ILE A 20 11.74 -1.74 21.01
CA ILE A 20 12.06 -0.59 20.16
C ILE A 20 13.05 -0.99 19.07
N GLY A 21 14.00 -1.89 19.38
CA GLY A 21 14.94 -2.46 18.40
C GLY A 21 14.23 -3.28 17.31
N VAL A 22 13.24 -4.08 17.67
CA VAL A 22 12.42 -4.84 16.69
C VAL A 22 11.63 -3.89 15.79
N VAL A 23 11.06 -2.81 16.35
CA VAL A 23 10.35 -1.79 15.55
C VAL A 23 11.29 -1.11 14.56
N GLY A 24 12.49 -0.73 15.01
CA GLY A 24 13.51 -0.11 14.16
C GLY A 24 13.95 -1.04 13.03
N PHE A 25 14.25 -2.29 13.35
CA PHE A 25 14.67 -3.29 12.35
C PHE A 25 13.53 -3.62 11.37
N ALA A 26 12.30 -3.77 11.84
CA ALA A 26 11.13 -3.98 10.99
C ALA A 26 10.91 -2.80 10.02
N SER A 27 11.19 -1.58 10.45
CA SER A 27 11.11 -0.39 9.60
C SER A 27 12.22 -0.38 8.55
N ALA A 28 13.45 -0.74 8.93
CA ALA A 28 14.58 -0.87 8.00
C ALA A 28 14.32 -1.96 6.94
N VAL A 29 13.83 -3.13 7.36
CA VAL A 29 13.43 -4.24 6.47
C VAL A 29 12.37 -3.78 5.48
N TYR A 30 11.33 -3.07 5.95
CA TYR A 30 10.30 -2.50 5.07
C TYR A 30 10.92 -1.53 4.06
N MET A 31 11.72 -0.55 4.49
CA MET A 31 12.29 0.48 3.61
C MET A 31 13.24 -0.12 2.57
N ALA A 32 14.10 -1.06 2.97
CA ALA A 32 15.01 -1.75 2.05
C ALA A 32 14.23 -2.57 1.02
N SER A 33 13.27 -3.38 1.47
CA SER A 33 12.44 -4.21 0.59
C SER A 33 11.61 -3.35 -0.36
N PHE A 34 11.02 -2.25 0.14
CA PHE A 34 10.22 -1.33 -0.66
C PHE A 34 11.07 -0.66 -1.73
N SER A 35 12.27 -0.21 -1.37
CA SER A 35 13.18 0.46 -2.30
C SER A 35 13.60 -0.47 -3.44
N ILE A 36 14.01 -1.70 -3.12
CA ILE A 36 14.41 -2.71 -4.11
C ILE A 36 13.21 -3.09 -4.98
N ALA A 37 12.09 -3.49 -4.37
CA ALA A 37 10.90 -3.91 -5.10
C ALA A 37 10.35 -2.81 -6.01
N ARG A 38 10.38 -1.55 -5.56
CA ARG A 38 9.94 -0.39 -6.35
C ARG A 38 10.81 -0.16 -7.58
N LEU A 39 12.13 -0.25 -7.45
CA LEU A 39 13.05 -0.09 -8.59
C LEU A 39 12.83 -1.18 -9.63
N VAL A 40 12.74 -2.43 -9.18
CA VAL A 40 12.46 -3.58 -10.04
C VAL A 40 11.10 -3.41 -10.74
N SER A 41 10.06 -3.11 -9.96
CA SER A 41 8.70 -2.88 -10.46
C SER A 41 8.66 -1.76 -11.51
N ALA A 42 9.26 -0.61 -11.23
CA ALA A 42 9.29 0.53 -12.15
C ALA A 42 9.98 0.19 -13.47
N TYR A 43 11.14 -0.50 -13.42
CA TYR A 43 11.87 -0.92 -14.61
C TYR A 43 11.01 -1.79 -15.54
N TYR A 44 10.29 -2.77 -14.99
CA TYR A 44 9.41 -3.65 -15.77
C TYR A 44 8.16 -2.93 -16.28
N VAL A 45 7.56 -2.08 -15.44
CA VAL A 45 6.36 -1.31 -15.78
C VAL A 45 6.60 -0.40 -16.99
N ASP A 46 7.74 0.29 -17.04
CA ASP A 46 8.02 1.24 -18.12
C ASP A 46 8.50 0.55 -19.41
N LYS A 47 9.29 -0.52 -19.33
CA LYS A 47 9.83 -1.17 -20.54
C LYS A 47 8.95 -2.23 -21.16
N LYS A 48 8.22 -3.00 -20.35
CA LYS A 48 7.61 -4.27 -20.81
C LYS A 48 6.10 -4.33 -20.65
N PHE A 49 5.52 -3.56 -19.72
CA PHE A 49 4.15 -3.79 -19.32
C PHE A 49 3.17 -3.01 -20.19
N SER A 50 2.27 -3.75 -20.83
CA SER A 50 1.02 -3.21 -21.36
C SER A 50 0.14 -2.64 -20.24
N GLU A 51 -0.83 -1.80 -20.61
CA GLU A 51 -1.77 -1.20 -19.67
C GLU A 51 -2.51 -2.24 -18.81
N ARG A 52 -2.96 -3.35 -19.42
CA ARG A 52 -3.56 -4.49 -18.71
C ARG A 52 -2.61 -5.06 -17.65
N GLN A 53 -1.34 -5.26 -17.98
CA GLN A 53 -0.35 -5.79 -17.02
C GLN A 53 -0.06 -4.81 -15.88
N ARG A 54 -0.08 -3.51 -16.14
CA ARG A 54 0.05 -2.46 -15.11
C ARG A 54 -1.10 -2.53 -14.10
N ILE A 55 -2.32 -2.67 -14.61
CA ILE A 55 -3.53 -2.79 -13.79
C ILE A 55 -3.51 -4.10 -12.98
N THR A 56 -3.17 -5.22 -13.61
CA THR A 56 -3.02 -6.51 -12.93
C THR A 56 -1.96 -6.45 -11.83
N LEU A 57 -0.80 -5.81 -12.09
CA LEU A 57 0.24 -5.65 -11.08
C LEU A 57 -0.26 -4.83 -9.87
N SER A 58 -1.01 -3.75 -10.13
CA SER A 58 -1.63 -2.94 -9.08
C SER A 58 -2.66 -3.73 -8.26
N ALA A 59 -3.46 -4.58 -8.91
CA ALA A 59 -4.41 -5.47 -8.24
C ALA A 59 -3.69 -6.51 -7.37
N VAL A 60 -2.64 -7.17 -7.89
CA VAL A 60 -1.80 -8.09 -7.11
C VAL A 60 -1.17 -7.39 -5.91
N GLY A 61 -0.64 -6.18 -6.10
CA GLY A 61 -0.10 -5.36 -5.01
C GLY A 61 -1.14 -5.08 -3.93
N THR A 62 -2.35 -4.72 -4.33
CA THR A 62 -3.47 -4.44 -3.41
C THR A 62 -3.89 -5.69 -2.63
N ILE A 63 -3.95 -6.86 -3.29
CA ILE A 63 -4.22 -8.16 -2.65
C ILE A 63 -3.14 -8.45 -1.60
N LEU A 64 -1.86 -8.31 -1.95
CA LEU A 64 -0.73 -8.58 -1.03
C LEU A 64 -0.81 -7.69 0.22
N ILE A 65 -1.11 -6.40 0.04
CA ILE A 65 -1.26 -5.47 1.17
C ILE A 65 -2.45 -5.88 2.05
N GLY A 66 -3.61 -6.16 1.44
CA GLY A 66 -4.82 -6.55 2.16
C GLY A 66 -4.63 -7.81 3.00
N PHE A 67 -4.10 -8.87 2.38
CA PHE A 67 -3.77 -10.10 3.10
C PHE A 67 -2.69 -9.90 4.17
N CYS A 68 -1.69 -9.05 3.92
CA CYS A 68 -0.69 -8.73 4.94
C CYS A 68 -1.34 -8.14 6.20
N TYR A 69 -2.31 -7.24 6.06
CA TYR A 69 -3.06 -6.71 7.21
C TYR A 69 -3.85 -7.79 7.95
N LEU A 70 -4.52 -8.70 7.23
CA LEU A 70 -5.20 -9.83 7.86
C LEU A 70 -4.23 -10.76 8.59
N LEU A 71 -3.04 -10.98 8.05
CA LEU A 71 -2.02 -11.84 8.65
C LEU A 71 -1.39 -11.24 9.91
N TYR A 72 -1.37 -9.91 10.08
CA TYR A 72 -0.89 -9.27 11.33
C TYR A 72 -1.70 -9.71 12.56
N VAL A 73 -2.96 -10.13 12.40
CA VAL A 73 -3.81 -10.66 13.47
C VAL A 73 -3.20 -11.92 14.13
N PHE A 74 -2.42 -12.69 13.37
CA PHE A 74 -1.76 -13.93 13.81
C PHE A 74 -0.29 -13.73 14.20
N ALA A 75 0.24 -12.50 14.12
CA ALA A 75 1.62 -12.22 14.48
C ALA A 75 1.84 -12.37 16.00
N ARG A 76 2.88 -13.10 16.39
CA ARG A 76 3.23 -13.38 17.80
C ARG A 76 4.72 -13.21 18.08
N LEU A 77 5.57 -13.36 17.07
CA LEU A 77 7.02 -13.32 17.17
C LEU A 77 7.62 -12.24 16.25
N PRO A 78 8.81 -11.69 16.55
CA PRO A 78 9.43 -10.63 15.76
C PRO A 78 9.65 -11.01 14.29
N TRP A 79 9.99 -12.26 14.00
CA TRP A 79 10.21 -12.71 12.62
C TRP A 79 8.92 -12.71 11.79
N HIS A 80 7.73 -12.90 12.40
CA HIS A 80 6.45 -12.71 11.69
C HIS A 80 6.36 -11.29 11.16
N ILE A 81 6.76 -10.31 11.97
CA ILE A 81 6.72 -8.89 11.61
C ILE A 81 7.67 -8.60 10.45
N TYR A 82 8.89 -9.15 10.46
CA TYR A 82 9.85 -8.94 9.37
C TYR A 82 9.34 -9.51 8.04
N VAL A 83 8.79 -10.73 8.05
CA VAL A 83 8.21 -11.34 6.84
C VAL A 83 7.02 -10.52 6.34
N LEU A 84 6.12 -10.11 7.22
CA LEU A 84 4.97 -9.28 6.86
C LEU A 84 5.39 -7.91 6.33
N GLN A 85 6.45 -7.31 6.87
CA GLN A 85 7.00 -6.05 6.35
C GLN A 85 7.55 -6.19 4.93
N ILE A 86 8.19 -7.31 4.60
CA ILE A 86 8.64 -7.59 3.23
C ILE A 86 7.44 -7.73 2.29
N ILE A 87 6.43 -8.52 2.67
CA ILE A 87 5.22 -8.73 1.87
C ILE A 87 4.49 -7.40 1.63
N ASN A 88 4.30 -6.61 2.68
CA ASN A 88 3.69 -5.30 2.60
C ASN A 88 4.48 -4.37 1.68
N ALA A 89 5.80 -4.30 1.85
CA ALA A 89 6.67 -3.46 1.04
C ALA A 89 6.59 -3.82 -0.45
N VAL A 90 6.59 -5.11 -0.79
CA VAL A 90 6.43 -5.59 -2.17
C VAL A 90 5.04 -5.22 -2.71
N GLY A 91 3.98 -5.43 -1.93
CA GLY A 91 2.62 -5.08 -2.32
C GLY A 91 2.46 -3.57 -2.59
N VAL A 92 3.02 -2.72 -1.71
CA VAL A 92 3.02 -1.26 -1.90
C VAL A 92 3.81 -0.87 -3.13
N ALA A 93 4.98 -1.47 -3.38
CA ALA A 93 5.78 -1.19 -4.57
C ALA A 93 5.05 -1.55 -5.88
N PHE A 94 4.33 -2.66 -5.89
CA PHE A 94 3.54 -3.11 -7.05
C PHE A 94 2.31 -2.23 -7.32
N ARG A 95 1.74 -1.62 -6.29
CA ARG A 95 0.69 -0.61 -6.45
C ARG A 95 1.26 0.75 -6.90
N TYR A 96 2.43 1.11 -6.38
CA TYR A 96 3.02 2.44 -6.55
C TYR A 96 3.54 2.68 -7.97
N SER A 97 4.31 1.75 -8.56
CA SER A 97 4.93 1.99 -9.87
C SER A 97 3.92 2.11 -11.03
N PRO A 98 2.88 1.27 -11.14
CA PRO A 98 1.80 1.45 -12.12
C PRO A 98 1.07 2.78 -11.95
N PHE A 99 0.75 3.16 -10.72
CA PHE A 99 0.09 4.43 -10.43
C PHE A 99 0.94 5.61 -10.90
N MET A 100 2.23 5.65 -10.57
CA MET A 100 3.14 6.71 -10.99
C MET A 100 3.23 6.84 -12.51
N SER A 101 3.37 5.70 -13.21
CA SER A 101 3.49 5.67 -14.68
C SER A 101 2.19 6.08 -15.38
N LEU A 102 1.02 5.75 -14.81
CA LEU A 102 -0.28 6.19 -15.35
C LEU A 102 -0.55 7.66 -15.02
N PHE A 103 -0.48 8.04 -13.75
CA PHE A 103 -0.76 9.40 -13.29
C PHE A 103 0.05 10.43 -14.07
N THR A 104 1.37 10.23 -14.18
CA THR A 104 2.26 11.16 -14.89
C THR A 104 1.92 11.32 -16.38
N ARG A 105 1.31 10.32 -17.03
CA ARG A 105 0.92 10.40 -18.45
C ARG A 105 -0.30 11.27 -18.70
N TYR A 106 -1.13 11.47 -17.67
CA TYR A 106 -2.38 12.24 -17.75
C TYR A 106 -2.27 13.62 -17.12
N ILE A 107 -1.11 13.99 -16.59
CA ILE A 107 -0.84 15.33 -16.09
C ILE A 107 -0.79 16.33 -17.26
N ASP A 108 -1.41 17.48 -17.08
CA ASP A 108 -1.35 18.58 -18.03
C ASP A 108 0.04 19.23 -18.05
N ARG A 109 0.56 19.47 -19.25
CA ARG A 109 1.87 20.12 -19.43
C ARG A 109 1.87 21.51 -18.80
N GLY A 110 2.90 21.80 -18.00
CA GLY A 110 3.05 23.06 -17.26
C GLY A 110 2.27 23.12 -15.94
N GLN A 111 1.50 22.09 -15.60
CA GLN A 111 0.77 21.97 -14.33
C GLN A 111 1.29 20.82 -13.45
N GLU A 112 2.46 20.25 -13.78
CA GLU A 112 2.96 19.03 -13.16
C GLU A 112 3.11 19.18 -11.64
N SER A 113 3.66 20.31 -11.19
CA SER A 113 3.82 20.58 -9.75
C SER A 113 2.47 20.72 -9.03
N PHE A 114 1.49 21.36 -9.67
CA PHE A 114 0.18 21.60 -9.06
C PHE A 114 -0.62 20.30 -8.93
N GLU A 115 -0.66 19.47 -9.98
CA GLU A 115 -1.37 18.19 -9.96
C GLU A 115 -0.73 17.17 -9.00
N TRP A 116 0.61 17.08 -8.99
CA TRP A 116 1.31 16.31 -7.96
C TRP A 116 1.05 16.86 -6.55
N GLY A 117 0.95 18.18 -6.43
CA GLY A 117 0.58 18.87 -5.19
C GLY A 117 -0.82 18.49 -4.70
N ILE A 118 -1.83 18.49 -5.57
CA ILE A 118 -3.20 18.05 -5.26
C ILE A 118 -3.18 16.60 -4.80
N ASN A 119 -2.55 15.71 -5.57
CA ASN A 119 -2.47 14.30 -5.21
C ASN A 119 -1.77 14.08 -3.85
N GLY A 120 -0.69 14.84 -3.60
CA GLY A 120 0.02 14.84 -2.32
C GLY A 120 -0.85 15.34 -1.16
N ALA A 121 -1.62 16.41 -1.36
CA ALA A 121 -2.52 16.98 -0.36
C ALA A 121 -3.66 16.01 -0.01
N VAL A 122 -4.34 15.46 -1.02
CA VAL A 122 -5.41 14.46 -0.82
C VAL A 122 -4.89 13.23 -0.10
N THR A 123 -3.71 12.73 -0.51
CA THR A 123 -3.06 11.60 0.15
C THR A 123 -2.74 11.92 1.61
N SER A 124 -2.20 13.09 1.91
CA SER A 124 -1.81 13.50 3.26
C SER A 124 -3.02 13.69 4.17
N LEU A 125 -4.08 14.32 3.67
CA LEU A 125 -5.34 14.48 4.39
C LEU A 125 -5.99 13.12 4.70
N GLY A 126 -6.03 12.23 3.71
CA GLY A 126 -6.52 10.86 3.90
C GLY A 126 -5.70 10.11 4.95
N GLN A 127 -4.37 10.25 4.92
CA GLN A 127 -3.48 9.67 5.92
C GLN A 127 -3.70 10.25 7.33
N ALA A 128 -3.93 11.55 7.45
CA ALA A 128 -4.20 12.23 8.72
C ALA A 128 -5.54 11.78 9.32
N LEU A 129 -6.62 11.78 8.53
CA LEU A 129 -7.93 11.27 8.91
C LEU A 129 -7.85 9.82 9.37
N THR A 130 -7.19 8.98 8.57
CA THR A 130 -7.06 7.56 8.92
C THR A 130 -6.25 7.39 10.20
N ALA A 131 -5.13 8.11 10.37
CA ALA A 131 -4.31 8.07 11.60
C ALA A 131 -5.11 8.45 12.85
N ALA A 132 -5.89 9.53 12.79
CA ALA A 132 -6.73 9.96 13.91
C ALA A 132 -7.80 8.90 14.25
N VAL A 133 -8.55 8.44 13.23
CA VAL A 133 -9.63 7.47 13.42
C VAL A 133 -9.08 6.12 13.90
N GLY A 134 -8.00 5.63 13.31
CA GLY A 134 -7.47 4.32 13.68
C GLY A 134 -6.79 4.32 15.05
N GLY A 135 -6.21 5.43 15.50
CA GLY A 135 -5.71 5.56 16.87
C GLY A 135 -6.84 5.34 17.88
N ILE A 136 -7.94 6.06 17.71
CA ILE A 136 -9.15 5.92 18.55
C ILE A 136 -9.73 4.49 18.46
N MET A 137 -9.74 3.91 17.26
CA MET A 137 -10.25 2.54 17.07
C MET A 137 -9.39 1.48 17.76
N VAL A 138 -8.06 1.64 17.77
CA VAL A 138 -7.18 0.71 18.50
C VAL A 138 -7.40 0.81 19.99
N GLU A 139 -7.56 2.02 20.53
CA GLU A 139 -7.81 2.22 21.96
C GLU A 139 -9.11 1.55 22.41
N LYS A 140 -10.18 1.65 21.60
CA LYS A 140 -11.51 1.11 21.94
C LYS A 140 -11.68 -0.37 21.59
N TYR A 141 -11.15 -0.83 20.46
CA TYR A 141 -11.45 -2.14 19.87
C TYR A 141 -10.21 -3.03 19.69
N GLY A 142 -9.02 -2.54 20.02
CA GLY A 142 -7.75 -3.26 19.93
C GLY A 142 -7.18 -3.38 18.50
N PHE A 143 -5.92 -3.80 18.42
CA PHE A 143 -5.18 -3.92 17.15
C PHE A 143 -5.80 -4.90 16.16
N LYS A 144 -6.32 -6.04 16.63
CA LYS A 144 -6.87 -7.10 15.77
C LYS A 144 -8.03 -6.58 14.93
N THR A 145 -8.98 -5.88 15.55
CA THR A 145 -10.15 -5.31 14.88
C THR A 145 -9.73 -4.31 13.81
N VAL A 146 -8.77 -3.43 14.14
CA VAL A 146 -8.27 -2.42 13.19
C VAL A 146 -7.57 -3.07 12.00
N PHE A 147 -6.74 -4.10 12.21
CA PHE A 147 -6.10 -4.81 11.11
C PHE A 147 -7.09 -5.53 10.18
N ILE A 148 -8.15 -6.12 10.74
CA ILE A 148 -9.21 -6.74 9.92
C ILE A 148 -9.91 -5.67 9.08
N ILE A 149 -10.34 -4.58 9.71
CA ILE A 149 -11.01 -3.47 9.01
C ILE A 149 -10.11 -2.94 7.89
N VAL A 150 -8.85 -2.61 8.19
CA VAL A 150 -7.91 -2.08 7.19
C VAL A 150 -7.66 -3.09 6.06
N GLY A 151 -7.49 -4.37 6.39
CA GLY A 151 -7.32 -5.42 5.39
C GLY A 151 -8.52 -5.50 4.44
N VAL A 152 -9.74 -5.51 4.97
CA VAL A 152 -10.97 -5.53 4.17
C VAL A 152 -11.11 -4.25 3.33
N PHE A 153 -10.87 -3.07 3.91
CA PHE A 153 -10.92 -1.80 3.18
C PHE A 153 -9.91 -1.74 2.03
N VAL A 154 -8.70 -2.25 2.24
CA VAL A 154 -7.69 -2.35 1.17
C VAL A 154 -8.16 -3.29 0.06
N LEU A 155 -8.76 -4.44 0.40
CA LEU A 155 -9.28 -5.38 -0.59
C LEU A 155 -10.48 -4.80 -1.36
N ILE A 156 -11.35 -4.02 -0.73
CA ILE A 156 -12.41 -3.25 -1.43
C ILE A 156 -11.77 -2.29 -2.45
N GLY A 157 -10.58 -1.76 -2.14
CA GLY A 157 -9.78 -0.95 -3.07
C GLY A 157 -9.45 -1.63 -4.40
N LEU A 158 -9.61 -2.96 -4.54
CA LEU A 158 -9.49 -3.67 -5.83
C LEU A 158 -10.51 -3.21 -6.87
N ILE A 159 -11.60 -2.59 -6.45
CA ILE A 159 -12.59 -2.01 -7.36
C ILE A 159 -11.94 -0.96 -8.27
N TYR A 160 -10.98 -0.17 -7.77
CA TYR A 160 -10.35 0.90 -8.53
C TYR A 160 -9.56 0.41 -9.76
N PRO A 161 -8.56 -0.50 -9.64
CA PRO A 161 -7.90 -1.06 -10.81
C PRO A 161 -8.88 -1.80 -11.73
N TYR A 162 -9.90 -2.47 -11.18
CA TYR A 162 -10.93 -3.14 -12.00
C TYR A 162 -11.76 -2.15 -12.84
N MET A 163 -12.14 -0.99 -12.28
CA MET A 163 -12.84 0.06 -13.03
C MET A 163 -11.99 0.59 -14.18
N ILE A 164 -10.71 0.87 -13.93
CA ILE A 164 -9.77 1.33 -14.97
C ILE A 164 -9.63 0.27 -16.06
N TYR A 165 -9.54 -1.02 -15.70
CA TYR A 165 -9.47 -2.11 -16.66
C TYR A 165 -10.68 -2.12 -17.60
N ARG A 166 -11.89 -2.00 -17.02
CA ARG A 166 -13.14 -2.04 -17.79
C ARG A 166 -13.26 -0.85 -18.75
N GLU A 167 -12.75 0.30 -18.36
CA GLU A 167 -12.80 1.51 -19.17
C GLU A 167 -11.79 1.47 -20.32
N ALA A 168 -10.56 1.00 -20.05
CA ALA A 168 -9.54 0.78 -21.07
C ALA A 168 -9.99 -0.26 -22.13
N GLU A 169 -10.71 -1.30 -21.73
CA GLU A 169 -11.24 -2.32 -22.64
C GLU A 169 -12.33 -1.75 -23.58
N LYS A 170 -13.25 -0.94 -23.05
CA LYS A 170 -14.32 -0.29 -23.83
C LYS A 170 -13.80 0.63 -24.94
N ILE A 171 -12.75 1.40 -24.67
CA ILE A 171 -12.15 2.32 -25.66
C ILE A 171 -11.53 1.54 -26.82
N LYS A 172 -10.95 0.37 -26.53
CA LYS A 172 -10.31 -0.48 -27.53
C LYS A 172 -11.29 -1.16 -28.47
N ASP A 173 -12.48 -1.51 -27.97
CA ASP A 173 -13.57 -2.08 -28.78
C ASP A 173 -14.23 -1.06 -29.70
N HIS A 174 -14.21 0.24 -29.36
CA HIS A 174 -14.73 1.31 -30.23
C HIS A 174 -13.78 1.71 -31.38
N MET A 175 -12.52 1.26 -31.34
CA MET A 175 -11.51 1.55 -32.38
C MET A 175 -11.26 0.37 -33.33
N ARG A 176 -12.02 -0.72 -33.20
CA ARG A 176 -12.01 -1.88 -34.09
C ARG A 176 -13.26 -1.88 -34.95
#